data_AF-A0A5C7ZES7-F1
#
_entry.id   AF-A0A5C7ZES7-F1
#
_cell.length_a   1.000
_cell.length_b   1.000
_cell.length_c   1.000
_cell.angle_alpha   90.00
_cell.angle_beta   90.00
_cell.angle_gamma   90.00
#
_symmetry.space_group_name_H-M   'P 1'
#
loop_
_entity.id
_entity.type
_entity.pdbx_description
1 polymer ?
#
loop_
_entity_poly.entity_id
_entity_poly.type
_entity_poly.pdbx_seq_one_letter_code
_entity_poly.pdbx_strand_id
1 'polypeptide(L)'
;GYKYQFITLAGIHVNWYNTFQFAHAYARGEGMKHYVNMVQEPEFAARENGYTFVSHQQEVGTGYFDEVTTVIQGGSSSVKALTGSTEEEQFH
;
A
#
# COMPACT_ATOMS: atom_id res chain seq x y z
N GLY A 1 -16.60 -35.21 8.38
CA GLY A 1 -15.95 -33.96 8.83
C GLY A 1 -16.11 -32.89 7.76
N TYR A 2 -16.28 -31.63 8.15
CA TYR A 2 -16.45 -30.48 7.24
C TYR A 2 -15.19 -30.27 6.39
N LYS A 3 -15.33 -30.35 5.06
CA LYS A 3 -14.21 -30.26 4.08
C LYS A 3 -13.90 -28.84 3.61
N TYR A 4 -14.81 -27.91 3.86
CA TYR A 4 -14.66 -26.50 3.52
C TYR A 4 -15.25 -25.66 4.63
N GLN A 5 -14.49 -24.68 5.10
CA GLN A 5 -14.86 -23.74 6.15
C GLN A 5 -14.33 -22.38 5.76
N PHE A 6 -15.14 -21.35 5.96
CA PHE A 6 -14.82 -19.97 5.58
C PHE A 6 -15.56 -19.01 6.51
N ILE A 7 -15.01 -17.80 6.66
CA ILE A 7 -15.62 -16.74 7.45
C ILE A 7 -16.27 -15.76 6.47
N THR A 8 -17.60 -15.76 6.45
CA THR A 8 -18.40 -14.97 5.48
C THR A 8 -18.08 -13.48 5.51
N LEU A 9 -17.95 -12.89 6.70
CA LEU A 9 -17.85 -11.44 6.89
C LEU A 9 -16.46 -10.94 7.32
N ALA A 10 -15.41 -11.78 7.21
CA ALA A 10 -14.06 -11.43 7.69
C ALA A 10 -13.56 -10.08 7.15
N GLY A 11 -13.69 -9.86 5.83
CA GLY A 11 -13.22 -8.62 5.20
C GLY A 11 -13.94 -7.36 5.69
N ILE A 12 -15.26 -7.43 5.89
CA ILE A 12 -16.06 -6.28 6.35
C ILE A 12 -15.68 -5.92 7.79
N HIS A 13 -15.59 -6.92 8.68
CA HIS A 13 -15.23 -6.68 10.08
C HIS A 13 -13.82 -6.09 10.22
N VAL A 14 -12.83 -6.64 9.52
CA VAL A 14 -11.43 -6.15 9.57
C VAL A 14 -11.34 -4.73 9.02
N ASN A 15 -11.93 -4.46 7.86
CA ASN A 15 -11.87 -3.15 7.23
C ASN A 15 -12.54 -2.09 8.12
N TRP A 16 -13.82 -2.26 8.45
CA TRP A 16 -14.57 -1.23 9.17
C TRP A 16 -14.04 -0.98 10.57
N TYR A 17 -13.63 -2.03 11.30
CA TYR A 17 -13.08 -1.87 12.63
C TYR A 17 -11.76 -1.09 12.61
N ASN A 18 -10.83 -1.45 11.72
CA ASN A 18 -9.54 -0.77 11.61
C ASN A 18 -9.70 0.68 11.15
N THR A 19 -10.56 0.94 10.15
CA THR A 19 -10.86 2.31 9.72
C THR A 19 -11.49 3.14 10.83
N PHE A 20 -12.44 2.58 11.59
CA PHE A 20 -13.05 3.29 12.72
C PHE A 20 -12.00 3.63 13.80
N GLN A 21 -11.15 2.67 14.17
CA GLN A 21 -10.09 2.89 15.17
C GLN A 21 -9.13 3.99 14.72
N PHE A 22 -8.69 3.95 13.46
CA PHE A 22 -7.85 4.99 12.89
C PHE A 22 -8.54 6.36 12.92
N ALA A 23 -9.76 6.47 12.38
CA ALA A 23 -10.49 7.74 12.33
C ALA A 23 -10.75 8.33 13.73
N HIS A 24 -11.10 7.47 14.69
CA HIS A 24 -11.34 7.86 16.08
C HIS A 24 -10.06 8.33 16.78
N ALA A 25 -8.90 7.70 16.51
CA ALA A 25 -7.61 8.18 17.01
C ALA A 25 -7.23 9.52 16.35
N TYR A 26 -7.28 9.57 15.02
CA TYR A 26 -6.92 10.75 14.22
C TYR A 26 -7.69 12.02 14.66
N ALA A 27 -9.00 11.88 14.93
CA ALA A 27 -9.85 12.99 15.35
C ALA A 27 -9.56 13.55 16.76
N ARG A 28 -8.86 12.80 17.62
CA ARG A 28 -8.63 13.16 19.04
C ARG A 28 -7.33 13.92 19.31
N GLY A 29 -6.53 14.19 18.28
CA GLY A 29 -5.28 14.95 18.38
C GLY A 29 -4.11 14.25 17.69
N GLU A 30 -3.01 14.97 17.48
CA GLU A 30 -1.76 14.43 16.90
C GLU A 30 -1.93 13.69 15.55
N GLY A 31 -2.95 14.05 14.74
CA GLY A 31 -3.44 13.27 13.58
C GLY A 31 -2.39 12.48 12.79
N MET A 32 -1.31 13.13 12.32
CA MET A 32 -0.27 12.46 11.55
C MET A 32 0.53 11.42 12.34
N LYS A 33 0.73 11.60 13.65
CA LYS A 33 1.36 10.59 14.53
C LYS A 33 0.52 9.33 14.59
N HIS A 34 -0.80 9.45 14.59
CA HIS A 34 -1.68 8.28 14.53
C HIS A 34 -1.61 7.57 13.18
N TYR A 35 -1.46 8.29 12.07
CA TYR A 35 -1.19 7.67 10.77
C TYR A 35 0.14 6.90 10.77
N VAL A 36 1.22 7.53 11.25
CA VAL A 36 2.54 6.88 11.33
C VAL A 36 2.48 5.60 12.18
N ASN A 37 1.97 5.71 13.41
CA ASN A 37 2.04 4.60 14.37
C ASN A 37 1.04 3.46 14.08
N MET A 38 -0.13 3.77 13.49
CA MET A 38 -1.21 2.79 13.31
C MET A 38 -1.29 2.21 11.89
N VAL A 39 -0.71 2.90 10.90
CA VAL A 39 -0.77 2.50 9.49
C VAL A 39 0.64 2.30 8.96
N GLN A 40 1.44 3.35 8.87
CA GLN A 40 2.69 3.33 8.13
C GLN A 40 3.79 2.45 8.75
N GLU A 41 4.09 2.60 10.05
CA GLU A 41 5.08 1.76 10.73
C GLU A 41 4.68 0.27 10.73
N PRO A 42 3.42 -0.10 11.02
CA PRO A 42 2.96 -1.47 10.84
C PRO A 42 3.13 -2.01 9.41
N GLU A 43 2.86 -1.22 8.38
CA GLU A 43 3.06 -1.62 6.98
C GLU A 43 4.54 -1.87 6.67
N PHE A 44 5.44 -1.01 7.15
CA PHE A 44 6.89 -1.22 7.03
C PHE A 44 7.33 -2.50 7.76
N ALA A 45 6.89 -2.72 9.00
CA ALA A 45 7.23 -3.92 9.74
C ALA A 45 6.66 -5.20 9.09
N ALA A 46 5.48 -5.11 8.48
CA ALA A 46 4.87 -6.24 7.77
C ALA A 46 5.64 -6.64 6.50
N ARG A 47 6.52 -5.77 5.98
CA ARG A 47 7.37 -6.07 4.83
C ARG A 47 8.27 -7.29 5.06
N GLU A 48 8.79 -7.46 6.28
CA GLU A 48 9.59 -8.64 6.65
C GLU A 48 8.80 -9.95 6.52
N ASN A 49 7.47 -9.87 6.54
CA ASN A 49 6.56 -10.99 6.41
C ASN A 49 5.95 -11.11 4.99
N GLY A 50 6.44 -10.33 4.02
CA GLY A 50 6.01 -10.38 2.62
C GLY A 50 4.88 -9.40 2.26
N TYR A 51 4.57 -8.40 3.09
CA TYR A 51 3.67 -7.32 2.71
C TYR A 51 4.36 -6.34 1.74
N THR A 52 3.70 -5.99 0.64
CA THR A 52 4.30 -5.22 -0.46
C THR A 52 3.66 -3.85 -0.70
N PHE A 53 2.45 -3.60 -0.19
CA PHE A 53 1.71 -2.35 -0.43
C PHE A 53 2.36 -1.11 0.20
N VAL A 54 3.38 -1.28 1.06
CA VAL A 54 4.26 -0.19 1.52
C VAL A 54 4.80 0.65 0.34
N SER A 55 5.06 0.02 -0.81
CA SER A 55 5.39 0.65 -2.08
C SER A 55 4.14 0.65 -2.97
N HIS A 56 3.20 1.55 -2.68
CA HIS A 56 1.87 1.53 -3.27
C HIS A 56 1.87 1.80 -4.78
N GLN A 57 2.82 2.60 -5.31
CA GLN A 57 2.94 2.84 -6.75
C GLN A 57 3.38 1.55 -7.47
N GLN A 58 4.35 0.84 -6.92
CA GLN A 58 4.75 -0.45 -7.45
C GLN A 58 3.60 -1.46 -7.41
N GLU A 59 2.88 -1.53 -6.29
CA GLU A 59 1.81 -2.51 -6.07
C GLU A 59 0.62 -2.32 -7.03
N VAL A 60 0.28 -1.07 -7.39
CA VAL A 60 -0.77 -0.79 -8.39
C VAL A 60 -0.29 -0.90 -9.84
N GLY A 61 0.96 -1.31 -10.06
CA GLY A 61 1.50 -1.62 -11.38
C GLY A 61 2.11 -0.45 -12.14
N THR A 62 2.51 0.64 -11.47
CA THR A 62 3.14 1.79 -12.14
C THR A 62 4.37 1.37 -12.94
N GLY A 63 5.20 0.46 -12.40
CA GLY A 63 6.36 -0.08 -13.13
C GLY A 63 6.00 -0.89 -14.38
N TYR A 64 4.91 -1.65 -14.32
CA TYR A 64 4.40 -2.38 -15.49
C TYR A 64 3.99 -1.42 -16.61
N PHE A 65 3.29 -0.33 -16.28
CA PHE A 65 2.89 0.65 -17.30
C PHE A 65 4.06 1.51 -17.81
N ASP A 66 5.09 1.75 -17.00
CA ASP A 66 6.34 2.38 -17.45
C ASP A 66 7.09 1.49 -18.46
N GLU A 67 7.13 0.18 -18.25
CA GLU A 67 7.70 -0.78 -19.22
C GLU A 67 6.90 -0.81 -20.52
N VAL A 68 5.57 -0.88 -20.44
CA VAL A 68 4.68 -0.81 -21.61
C VAL A 68 4.94 0.47 -22.40
N THR A 69 5.03 1.61 -21.72
CA THR A 69 5.32 2.91 -22.35
C THR A 69 6.70 2.92 -23.02
N THR A 70 7.71 2.35 -22.34
CA THR A 70 9.07 2.23 -22.87
C THR A 70 9.11 1.40 -24.16
N VAL A 71 8.39 0.28 -24.20
CA VAL A 71 8.29 -0.59 -25.39
C VAL A 71 7.61 0.15 -26.54
N ILE A 72 6.48 0.82 -26.28
CA ILE A 72 5.73 1.58 -27.31
C ILE A 72 6.59 2.70 -27.90
N GLN A 73 7.41 3.37 -27.09
CA GLN A 73 8.24 4.50 -27.51
C GLN A 73 9.61 4.10 -28.07
N GLY A 74 9.86 2.80 -28.29
CA GLY A 74 11.11 2.33 -28.91
C GLY A 74 12.35 2.45 -28.01
N GLY A 75 12.16 2.41 -26.69
CA GLY A 75 13.24 2.34 -25.71
C GLY A 75 13.64 3.67 -25.05
N SER A 76 13.15 4.83 -25.51
CA SER A 76 13.39 6.12 -24.84
C SER A 76 12.07 6.82 -24.50
N SER A 77 11.68 6.76 -23.23
CA SER A 77 10.57 7.53 -22.68
C SER A 77 11.08 8.59 -21.72
N SER A 78 10.71 9.85 -21.94
CA SER A 78 11.00 10.97 -21.04
C SER A 78 9.90 11.22 -19.99
N VAL A 79 8.87 10.38 -19.93
CA VAL A 79 7.66 10.58 -19.11
C VAL A 79 7.33 9.38 -18.21
N LYS A 80 8.35 8.64 -17.76
CA LYS A 80 8.17 7.53 -16.80
C LYS A 80 7.71 8.05 -15.44
N ALA A 81 6.83 7.31 -14.76
CA ALA A 81 6.22 7.72 -13.52
C ALA A 81 6.99 7.30 -12.26
N LEU A 82 7.75 6.19 -12.30
CA LEU A 82 8.53 5.73 -11.14
C LEU A 82 9.85 6.47 -10.96
N THR A 83 10.55 6.79 -12.05
CA THR A 83 11.86 7.45 -11.99
C THR A 83 11.72 8.88 -11.46
N GLY A 84 12.31 9.14 -10.29
CA GLY A 84 12.22 10.43 -9.58
C GLY A 84 10.95 10.59 -8.72
N SER A 85 10.24 9.51 -8.43
CA SER A 85 9.10 9.54 -7.51
C SER A 85 9.55 9.59 -6.04
N THR A 86 8.73 10.14 -5.15
CA THR A 86 9.01 10.09 -3.70
C THR A 86 9.05 8.65 -3.17
N GLU A 87 8.42 7.70 -3.85
CA GLU A 87 8.50 6.27 -3.50
C GLU A 87 9.93 5.73 -3.71
N GLU A 88 10.56 6.03 -4.85
CA GLU A 88 11.94 5.64 -5.14
C GLU A 88 12.94 6.25 -4.13
N GLU A 89 12.70 7.48 -3.70
CA GLU A 89 13.60 8.22 -2.81
C GLU A 89 13.42 7.93 -1.30
N GLN A 90 12.21 7.54 -0.87
CA GLN A 90 11.84 7.52 0.56
C GLN A 90 11.42 6.15 1.08
N PHE A 91 11.19 5.16 0.22
CA PHE A 91 10.70 3.83 0.60
C PHE A 91 11.73 2.75 0.17
N HIS A 92 12.63 2.39 1.09
CA HIS A 92 13.66 1.34 0.90
C HIS A 92 13.29 0.03 1.58
#